data_AF-A0A819CXJ4-F1
#
_entry.id   AF-A0A819CXJ4-F1
#
_cell.length_a   1.000
_cell.length_b   1.000
_cell.length_c   1.000
_cell.angle_alpha   90.00
_cell.angle_beta   90.00
_cell.angle_gamma   90.00
#
_symmetry.space_group_name_H-M   'P 1'
#
loop_
_entity.id
_entity.type
_entity.pdbx_description
1 polymer ?
#
loop_
_entity_poly.entity_id
_entity_poly.type
_entity_poly.pdbx_seq_one_letter_code
_entity_poly.pdbx_strand_id
1 'polypeptide(L)'
;MVTHLQTALSSIFLVLILYVLQGLTLGLTGTLPLILVAHGATWKDRGTFNFAFYPFSFKLIWAPLIDALYSKRFGRRKSWLVPIQL
;
A
#
# COMPACT_ATOMS: atom_id res chain seq x y z
N MET A 1 -29.30 -2.01 17.58
CA MET A 1 -28.98 -2.89 16.43
C MET A 1 -28.90 -2.12 15.11
N VAL A 2 -29.87 -1.25 14.77
CA VAL A 2 -29.88 -0.44 13.53
C VAL A 2 -28.71 0.57 13.44
N THR A 3 -28.33 1.20 14.55
CA THR A 3 -27.23 2.16 14.62
C THR A 3 -25.87 1.55 14.27
N HIS A 4 -25.61 0.32 14.71
CA HIS A 4 -24.37 -0.41 14.37
C HIS A 4 -24.27 -0.73 12.87
N LEU A 5 -25.42 -0.99 12.21
CA LEU A 5 -25.46 -1.29 10.78
C LEU A 5 -25.19 -0.03 9.94
N GLN A 6 -25.77 1.12 10.32
CA GLN A 6 -25.52 2.41 9.68
C GLN A 6 -24.05 2.83 9.77
N THR A 7 -23.41 2.65 10.93
CA THR A 7 -21.97 2.91 11.08
C THR A 7 -21.09 1.97 10.27
N ALA A 8 -21.52 0.72 10.07
CA ALA A 8 -20.77 -0.23 9.25
C ALA A 8 -20.86 0.14 7.76
N LEU A 9 -22.04 0.51 7.28
CA LEU A 9 -22.25 0.93 5.89
C LEU A 9 -21.49 2.22 5.56
N SER A 10 -21.48 3.21 6.46
CA SER A 10 -20.69 4.43 6.27
C SER A 10 -19.19 4.15 6.27
N SER A 11 -18.72 3.23 7.13
CA SER A 11 -17.32 2.80 7.15
C SER A 11 -16.92 2.09 5.85
N ILE A 12 -17.76 1.20 5.33
CA ILE A 12 -17.53 0.50 4.06
C ILE A 12 -17.46 1.49 2.90
N PHE A 13 -18.40 2.44 2.85
CA PHE A 13 -18.44 3.47 1.81
C PHE A 13 -17.20 4.37 1.85
N LEU A 14 -16.78 4.77 3.05
CA LEU A 14 -15.56 5.55 3.26
C LEU A 14 -14.31 4.77 2.81
N VAL A 15 -14.18 3.50 3.22
CA VAL A 15 -13.05 2.65 2.78
C VAL A 15 -13.06 2.47 1.26
N LEU A 16 -14.23 2.31 0.64
CA LEU A 16 -14.37 2.17 -0.80
C LEU A 16 -13.86 3.42 -1.52
N ILE A 17 -14.26 4.62 -1.10
CA ILE A 17 -13.75 5.88 -1.66
C ILE A 17 -12.25 6.01 -1.46
N LEU A 18 -11.75 5.72 -0.27
CA LEU A 18 -10.31 5.80 0.03
C LEU A 18 -9.50 4.84 -0.84
N TYR A 19 -9.97 3.60 -1.05
CA TYR A 19 -9.31 2.61 -1.90
C TYR A 19 -9.37 2.98 -3.38
N VAL A 20 -10.48 3.56 -3.86
CA VAL A 20 -10.58 4.07 -5.24
C VAL A 20 -9.57 5.20 -5.46
N LEU A 21 -9.49 6.15 -4.53
CA LEU A 21 -8.53 7.26 -4.60
C LEU A 21 -7.09 6.73 -4.56
N GLN A 22 -6.80 5.75 -3.70
CA GLN A 22 -5.51 5.09 -3.63
C GLN A 22 -5.15 4.33 -4.93
N GLY A 23 -6.12 3.65 -5.54
CA GLY A 23 -5.91 2.98 -6.83
C GLY A 23 -5.57 3.97 -7.95
N LEU A 24 -6.19 5.16 -7.92
CA LEU A 24 -5.95 6.23 -8.87
C LEU A 24 -4.52 6.79 -8.75
N THR A 25 -4.05 7.06 -7.53
CA THR A 25 -2.68 7.56 -7.29
C THR A 25 -1.63 6.51 -7.64
N LEU A 26 -1.87 5.23 -7.33
CA LEU A 26 -0.99 4.14 -7.73
C LEU A 26 -0.92 3.98 -9.26
N GLY A 27 -2.06 4.07 -9.95
CA GLY A 27 -2.11 4.02 -11.41
C GLY A 27 -1.34 5.16 -12.09
N LEU A 28 -1.45 6.38 -11.55
CA LEU A 28 -0.67 7.54 -12.00
C LEU A 28 0.83 7.37 -11.72
N THR A 29 1.20 6.76 -10.59
CA THR A 29 2.60 6.50 -10.28
C THR A 29 3.20 5.46 -11.25
N GLY A 30 2.39 4.52 -11.72
CA GLY A 30 2.77 3.51 -12.72
C GLY A 30 3.00 4.07 -14.14
N THR A 31 2.51 5.26 -14.47
CA THR A 31 2.74 5.90 -15.78
C THR A 31 3.98 6.79 -15.82
N LEU A 32 4.53 7.18 -14.67
CA LEU A 32 5.78 7.92 -14.58
C LEU A 32 6.97 7.29 -15.34
N PRO A 33 7.26 5.97 -15.25
CA PRO A 33 8.36 5.38 -16.00
C PRO A 33 8.10 5.41 -17.52
N LEU A 34 6.84 5.35 -17.96
CA LEU A 34 6.46 5.49 -19.38
C LEU A 34 6.70 6.91 -19.90
N ILE A 35 6.40 7.93 -19.10
CA ILE A 35 6.65 9.34 -19.44
C ILE A 35 8.16 9.62 -19.50
N LEU A 36 8.93 9.07 -18.55
CA LEU A 36 10.40 9.13 -18.56
C LEU A 36 10.99 8.51 -19.84
N VAL A 37 10.45 7.37 -20.30
CA VAL A 37 10.83 6.76 -21.59
C VAL A 37 10.59 7.72 -22.75
N ALA A 38 9.41 8.36 -22.80
CA ALA A 38 9.02 9.27 -23.87
C ALA A 38 9.91 10.53 -23.95
N HIS A 39 10.49 10.97 -22.83
CA HIS A 39 11.38 12.15 -22.77
C HIS A 39 12.87 11.81 -22.98
N GLY A 40 13.18 10.59 -23.42
CA GLY A 40 14.56 10.19 -23.74
C GLY A 40 15.41 9.78 -22.53
N ALA A 41 14.79 9.44 -21.39
CA ALA A 41 15.53 9.00 -20.21
C ALA A 41 16.34 7.73 -20.48
N THR A 42 17.58 7.72 -19.98
CA THR A 42 18.55 6.65 -20.15
C THR A 42 18.14 5.43 -19.31
N TRP A 43 18.57 4.23 -19.71
CA TRP A 43 18.35 2.99 -18.94
C TRP A 43 18.77 3.08 -17.48
N LYS A 44 19.83 3.84 -17.19
CA LYS A 44 20.31 4.12 -15.83
C LYS A 44 19.26 4.85 -15.00
N ASP A 45 18.62 5.88 -15.55
CA ASP A 45 17.64 6.72 -14.86
C ASP A 45 16.35 5.96 -14.52
N ARG A 46 15.94 5.04 -15.41
CA ARG A 46 14.81 4.12 -15.15
C ARG A 46 15.14 3.14 -14.05
N GLY A 47 16.38 2.66 -14.00
CA GLY A 47 16.88 1.81 -12.92
C GLY A 47 16.77 2.51 -11.57
N THR A 48 17.28 3.74 -11.46
CA THR A 48 17.19 4.57 -10.24
C THR A 48 15.75 4.87 -9.84
N PHE A 49 14.86 5.13 -10.80
CA PHE A 49 13.45 5.35 -10.53
C PHE A 49 12.74 4.08 -10.02
N ASN A 50 13.10 2.91 -10.55
CA ASN A 50 12.52 1.64 -10.13
C ASN A 50 12.90 1.26 -8.67
N PHE A 51 14.05 1.71 -8.18
CA PHE A 51 14.42 1.55 -6.76
C PHE A 51 13.39 2.20 -5.82
N ALA A 52 12.70 3.26 -6.24
CA ALA A 52 11.65 3.89 -5.42
C ALA A 52 10.42 2.98 -5.21
N PHE A 53 10.22 1.97 -6.06
CA PHE A 53 9.13 0.98 -5.93
C PHE A 53 9.53 -0.26 -5.14
N TYR A 54 10.82 -0.49 -4.88
CA TYR A 54 11.28 -1.63 -4.09
C TYR A 54 10.67 -1.74 -2.69
N PRO A 55 10.39 -0.66 -1.94
CA PRO A 55 9.67 -0.75 -0.67
C PRO A 55 8.32 -1.46 -0.79
N PHE A 56 7.63 -1.31 -1.93
CA PHE A 56 6.36 -1.98 -2.19
C PHE A 56 6.54 -3.49 -2.38
N SER A 57 7.65 -3.92 -2.99
CA SER A 57 8.02 -5.33 -3.12
C SER A 57 8.44 -5.95 -1.78
N PHE A 58 9.11 -5.19 -0.91
CA PHE A 58 9.47 -5.63 0.44
C PHE A 58 8.26 -5.97 1.32
N LYS A 59 7.07 -5.45 0.98
CA LYS A 59 5.80 -5.80 1.64
C LYS A 59 5.50 -7.31 1.60
N LEU A 60 5.98 -8.04 0.59
CA LEU A 60 5.81 -9.50 0.50
C LEU A 60 6.64 -10.26 1.55
N ILE A 61 7.85 -9.78 1.84
CA ILE A 61 8.74 -10.37 2.85
C ILE A 61 8.31 -9.95 4.26
N TRP A 62 7.69 -8.77 4.37
CA TRP A 62 7.15 -8.25 5.61
C TRP A 62 6.04 -9.13 6.21
N ALA A 63 5.24 -9.79 5.36
CA ALA A 63 4.17 -10.69 5.80
C ALA A 63 4.66 -11.89 6.65
N PRO A 64 5.59 -12.74 6.18
CA PRO A 64 6.15 -13.83 6.99
C PRO A 64 7.00 -13.33 8.16
N LEU A 65 7.65 -12.17 8.04
CA LEU A 65 8.46 -11.59 9.11
C LEU A 65 7.59 -11.21 10.33
N ILE A 66 6.45 -10.54 10.11
CA ILE A 66 5.50 -10.21 11.19
C ILE A 66 4.85 -11.47 11.75
N ASP A 67 4.51 -12.46 10.92
CA ASP A 67 3.93 -13.71 11.39
C ASP A 67 4.92 -14.51 12.26
N ALA A 68 6.23 -14.42 12.01
CA ALA A 68 7.26 -15.05 12.81
C ALA A 68 7.61 -14.27 14.10
N LEU A 69 7.62 -12.93 14.04
CA LEU A 69 7.97 -12.05 15.17
C LEU A 69 6.76 -11.58 15.98
N TYR A 70 5.58 -12.19 15.78
CA TYR A 70 4.36 -11.71 16.42
C TYR A 70 4.48 -11.71 17.95
N SER A 71 4.17 -10.58 18.57
CA SER A 71 4.14 -10.48 20.03
C SER A 71 2.78 -10.95 20.55
N LYS A 72 2.78 -11.96 21.43
CA LYS A 72 1.56 -12.44 22.13
C LYS A 72 0.84 -11.33 22.90
N ARG A 73 1.54 -10.24 23.28
CA ARG A 73 1.00 -9.14 24.07
C ARG A 73 0.20 -8.12 23.25
N PHE A 74 0.49 -8.00 21.95
CA PHE A 74 -0.14 -7.01 21.06
C PHE A 74 -1.22 -7.60 20.14
N GLY A 75 -1.21 -8.93 19.97
CA GLY A 75 -2.16 -9.64 19.13
C GLY A 75 -1.79 -9.60 17.64
N ARG A 76 -2.17 -10.66 16.92
CA ARG A 76 -1.74 -10.93 15.53
C ARG A 76 -2.19 -9.85 14.53
N ARG A 77 -3.41 -9.30 14.71
CA ARG A 77 -3.96 -8.26 13.82
C ARG A 77 -3.33 -6.88 14.00
N LYS A 78 -3.00 -6.47 15.23
CA LYS A 78 -2.38 -5.14 15.49
C LYS A 78 -0.90 -5.12 15.13
N SER A 79 -0.21 -6.24 15.30
CA SER A 79 1.19 -6.41 14.87
C SER A 79 1.35 -6.28 13.35
N TRP A 80 0.28 -6.54 12.59
CA TRP A 80 0.24 -6.42 11.14
C TRP A 80 -0.12 -5.01 10.65
N LEU A 81 -1.03 -4.32 11.33
CA LEU A 81 -1.54 -3.01 10.92
C LEU A 81 -0.58 -1.85 11.23
N VAL A 82 0.04 -1.86 12.41
CA VAL A 82 0.88 -0.73 12.90
C VAL A 82 2.08 -0.44 11.99
N PRO A 83 2.83 -1.43 11.48
CA PRO A 83 3.99 -1.13 10.65
C PRO A 83 3.65 -0.79 9.19
N ILE A 84 2.41 -1.05 8.76
CA ILE A 84 1.94 -0.74 7.40
C ILE A 84 1.39 0.70 7.32
N GLN A 85 1.03 1.29 8.46
CA GLN A 85 0.53 2.67 8.55
C GLN A 85 1.64 3.70 8.80
N LEU A 86 2.87 3.27 9.09
CA LEU A 86 4.08 4.08 9.24
C LEU A 86 4.91 4.04 7.94
#